data_AF-A0A429QEP4-F1
#
_entry.id   AF-A0A429QEP4-F1
#
_cell.length_a   1.000
_cell.length_b   1.000
_cell.length_c   1.000
_cell.angle_alpha   90.00
_cell.angle_beta   90.00
_cell.angle_gamma   90.00
#
_symmetry.space_group_name_H-M   'P 1'
#
loop_
_entity.id
_entity.type
_entity.pdbx_description
1 polymer ?
#
loop_
_entity_poly.entity_id
_entity_poly.type
_entity_poly.pdbx_seq_one_letter_code
_entity_poly.pdbx_strand_id
1 'polypeptide(L)'
;MPTATMLDQATTMIEKAWGQPIEVLEALAVRRPCEDPLLRSAIHTRTALVISDNSATVHKDRLHALTRPGYVPAFYELDRITDSAVDLRIAHSESHAYLQAIRRVVEAREAAAPAARAPADRLTQAAVARSGHAPAAPGPALDRPVPSAVVGPPAPGSGPHR
;
A
#
# COMPACT_ATOMS: atom_id res chain seq x y z
N MET A 1 -29.81 7.06 -4.90
CA MET A 1 -28.53 6.37 -4.64
C MET A 1 -28.03 6.83 -3.29
N PRO A 2 -27.85 5.95 -2.30
CA PRO A 2 -27.22 6.34 -1.04
C PRO A 2 -25.80 6.83 -1.35
N THR A 3 -25.45 8.01 -0.84
CA THR A 3 -24.09 8.53 -0.92
C THR A 3 -23.19 7.60 -0.13
N ALA A 4 -22.13 7.07 -0.75
CA ALA A 4 -21.16 6.21 -0.06
C ALA A 4 -20.60 6.95 1.15
N THR A 5 -20.59 6.29 2.31
CA THR A 5 -20.04 6.85 3.55
C THR A 5 -18.51 6.90 3.46
N MET A 6 -17.87 7.67 4.34
CA MET A 6 -16.40 7.67 4.46
C MET A 6 -15.88 6.27 4.87
N LEU A 7 -16.68 5.53 5.65
CA LEU A 7 -16.38 4.15 6.01
C LEU A 7 -16.42 3.21 4.80
N ASP A 8 -17.39 3.36 3.90
CA ASP A 8 -17.48 2.58 2.65
C ASP A 8 -16.27 2.85 1.76
N GLN A 9 -15.88 4.13 1.64
CA GLN A 9 -14.70 4.54 0.90
C GLN A 9 -13.42 3.93 1.51
N ALA A 10 -13.24 4.04 2.82
CA ALA A 10 -12.10 3.47 3.52
C ALA A 10 -12.03 1.94 3.36
N THR A 11 -13.16 1.26 3.47
CA THR A 11 -13.26 -0.20 3.28
C THR A 11 -12.81 -0.57 1.87
N THR A 12 -13.35 0.10 0.85
CA THR A 12 -12.96 -0.13 -0.55
C THR A 12 -11.46 0.11 -0.78
N MET A 13 -10.88 1.14 -0.17
CA MET A 13 -9.45 1.44 -0.29
C MET A 13 -8.57 0.34 0.31
N ILE A 14 -8.94 -0.16 1.49
CA ILE A 14 -8.20 -1.23 2.18
C ILE A 14 -8.31 -2.53 1.39
N GLU A 15 -9.53 -2.93 0.98
CA GLU A 15 -9.75 -4.15 0.21
C GLU A 15 -9.00 -4.13 -1.12
N LYS A 16 -9.02 -2.99 -1.83
CA LYS A 16 -8.28 -2.81 -3.07
C LYS A 16 -6.78 -2.91 -2.87
N ALA A 17 -6.25 -2.28 -1.83
CA ALA A 17 -4.83 -2.31 -1.57
C ALA A 17 -4.37 -3.74 -1.27
N TRP A 18 -5.06 -4.48 -0.39
CA TRP A 18 -4.65 -5.82 0.01
C TRP A 18 -5.17 -6.96 -0.87
N GLY A 19 -6.14 -6.71 -1.75
CA GLY A 19 -6.70 -7.71 -2.66
C GLY A 19 -7.50 -8.80 -1.95
N GLN A 20 -8.09 -8.50 -0.79
CA GLN A 20 -8.85 -9.42 0.05
C GLN A 20 -10.03 -8.66 0.67
N PRO A 21 -11.14 -9.35 0.99
CA PRO A 21 -12.28 -8.74 1.65
C PRO A 21 -11.95 -8.33 3.10
N ILE A 22 -12.64 -7.31 3.60
CA ILE A 22 -12.29 -6.68 4.89
C ILE A 22 -12.36 -7.65 6.07
N GLU A 23 -13.29 -8.62 6.06
CA GLU A 23 -13.46 -9.60 7.14
C GLU A 23 -12.25 -10.53 7.26
N VAL A 24 -11.65 -10.89 6.11
CA VAL A 24 -10.42 -11.70 6.07
C VAL A 24 -9.24 -10.87 6.57
N LEU A 25 -9.17 -9.61 6.18
CA LEU A 25 -8.11 -8.69 6.56
C LEU A 25 -8.11 -8.38 8.07
N GLU A 26 -9.28 -8.22 8.68
CA GLU A 26 -9.44 -8.06 10.12
C GLU A 26 -8.90 -9.29 10.87
N ALA A 27 -9.24 -10.49 10.42
CA ALA A 27 -8.72 -11.72 11.01
C ALA A 27 -7.20 -11.85 10.88
N LEU A 28 -6.62 -11.44 9.74
CA LEU A 28 -5.18 -11.46 9.51
C LEU A 28 -4.44 -10.45 10.40
N ALA A 29 -4.96 -9.23 10.52
CA ALA A 29 -4.38 -8.18 11.36
C ALA A 29 -4.29 -8.57 12.84
N VAL A 30 -5.24 -9.38 13.32
CA VAL A 30 -5.26 -9.91 14.69
C VAL A 30 -4.32 -11.10 14.85
N ARG A 31 -4.38 -12.08 13.94
CA ARG A 31 -3.62 -13.34 14.05
C ARG A 31 -2.13 -13.15 13.79
N ARG A 32 -1.75 -12.21 12.92
CA ARG A 32 -0.38 -12.05 12.42
C ARG A 32 0.06 -10.59 12.40
N PRO A 33 0.06 -9.91 13.56
CA PRO A 33 0.20 -8.46 13.63
C PRO A 33 1.58 -7.95 13.20
N CYS A 34 2.61 -8.79 13.24
CA CYS A 34 3.98 -8.44 12.87
C CYS A 34 4.28 -8.69 11.38
N GLU A 35 3.47 -9.49 10.68
CA GLU A 35 3.71 -9.82 9.28
C GLU A 35 3.36 -8.66 8.35
N ASP A 36 2.36 -7.86 8.71
CA ASP A 36 1.97 -6.67 7.96
C ASP A 36 1.57 -5.53 8.92
N PRO A 37 2.55 -4.70 9.37
CA PRO A 37 2.27 -3.60 10.29
C PRO A 37 1.41 -2.50 9.64
N LEU A 38 1.46 -2.34 8.31
CA LEU A 38 0.62 -1.38 7.60
C LEU A 38 -0.83 -1.86 7.56
N LEU A 39 -1.06 -3.16 7.37
CA LEU A 39 -2.41 -3.74 7.45
C LEU A 39 -2.99 -3.54 8.84
N ARG A 40 -2.22 -3.87 9.89
CA ARG A 40 -2.64 -3.66 11.28
C ARG A 40 -3.01 -2.20 11.54
N SER A 41 -2.19 -1.27 11.08
CA SER A 41 -2.48 0.17 11.21
C SER A 41 -3.76 0.55 10.46
N ALA A 42 -3.96 0.09 9.23
CA ALA A 42 -5.15 0.39 8.44
C ALA A 42 -6.43 -0.15 9.10
N ILE A 43 -6.41 -1.40 9.59
CA ILE A 43 -7.54 -2.01 10.29
C ILE A 43 -7.84 -1.27 11.58
N HIS A 44 -6.84 -0.91 12.39
CA HIS A 44 -7.07 -0.17 13.63
C HIS A 44 -7.68 1.22 13.38
N THR A 45 -7.16 1.95 12.39
CA THR A 45 -7.73 3.23 11.99
C THR A 45 -9.15 3.09 11.44
N ARG A 46 -9.45 2.02 10.69
CA ARG A 46 -10.81 1.71 10.24
C ARG A 46 -11.75 1.43 11.41
N THR A 47 -11.31 0.70 12.43
CA THR A 47 -12.13 0.47 13.64
C THR A 47 -12.49 1.79 14.32
N ALA A 48 -11.56 2.74 14.43
CA ALA A 48 -11.85 4.07 14.96
C ALA A 48 -12.83 4.85 14.07
N LEU A 49 -12.71 4.73 12.74
CA LEU A 49 -13.64 5.32 11.78
C LEU A 49 -15.06 4.76 11.93
N VAL A 50 -15.24 3.45 12.16
CA VAL A 50 -16.57 2.85 12.42
C VAL A 50 -17.26 3.53 13.60
N ILE A 51 -16.52 3.81 14.68
CA ILE A 51 -17.06 4.48 15.86
C ILE A 51 -17.52 5.90 15.49
N SER A 52 -16.67 6.66 14.80
CA SER A 52 -16.96 8.03 14.38
C SER A 52 -18.15 8.12 13.42
N ASP A 53 -18.26 7.18 12.47
CA ASP A 53 -19.36 7.10 11.51
C ASP A 53 -20.71 6.77 12.19
N ASN A 54 -20.68 5.85 13.16
CA ASN A 54 -21.85 5.57 14.02
C ASN A 54 -22.27 6.80 14.83
N SER A 55 -21.32 7.50 15.44
CA SER A 55 -21.59 8.76 16.17
C SER A 55 -22.20 9.81 15.25
N ALA A 56 -21.65 10.00 14.05
CA ALA A 56 -22.19 10.93 13.07
C ALA A 56 -23.64 10.58 12.69
N THR A 57 -23.96 9.30 12.54
CA THR A 57 -25.33 8.85 12.26
C THR A 57 -26.27 9.18 13.43
N VAL A 58 -25.87 8.91 14.67
CA VAL A 58 -26.67 9.24 15.87
C VAL A 58 -26.92 10.74 16.01
N HIS A 59 -25.89 11.57 15.84
CA HIS A 59 -26.03 13.03 15.96
C HIS A 59 -26.88 13.62 14.81
N LYS A 60 -26.74 13.06 13.60
CA LYS A 60 -27.59 13.41 12.46
C LYS A 60 -29.06 13.07 12.72
N ASP A 61 -29.35 11.88 13.23
CA ASP A 61 -30.72 11.45 13.51
C ASP A 61 -31.35 12.30 14.63
N ARG A 62 -30.57 12.61 15.68
CA ARG A 62 -31.01 13.50 16.76
C ARG A 62 -31.30 14.91 16.24
N LEU A 63 -30.40 15.48 15.44
CA LEU A 63 -30.59 16.80 14.84
C LEU A 63 -31.83 16.79 13.95
N HIS A 64 -31.98 15.77 13.09
CA HIS A 64 -33.14 15.62 12.22
C HIS A 64 -34.45 15.54 13.00
N ALA A 65 -34.49 14.82 14.12
CA ALA A 65 -35.68 14.73 14.96
C ALA A 65 -36.10 16.10 15.53
N LEU A 66 -35.13 16.94 15.91
CA LEU A 66 -35.35 18.28 16.45
C LEU A 66 -35.62 19.33 15.36
N THR A 67 -35.24 19.08 14.10
CA THR A 67 -35.43 20.03 12.99
C THR A 67 -36.40 19.51 11.94
N ARG A 68 -37.19 18.47 12.24
CA ARG A 68 -38.13 17.88 11.28
C ARG A 68 -39.25 18.89 10.94
N PRO A 69 -39.75 18.88 9.69
CA PRO A 69 -40.89 19.72 9.32
C PRO A 69 -42.08 19.52 10.26
N GLY A 70 -42.69 20.62 10.70
CA GLY A 70 -43.86 20.60 11.60
C GLY A 70 -43.53 20.42 13.10
N TYR A 71 -42.26 20.22 13.46
CA TYR A 71 -41.82 20.30 14.85
C TYR A 71 -41.35 21.71 15.19
N VAL A 72 -41.86 22.26 16.29
CA VAL A 72 -41.42 23.55 16.83
C VAL A 72 -40.66 23.26 18.13
N PRO A 73 -39.32 23.38 18.13
CA PRO A 73 -38.51 23.13 19.31
C PRO A 73 -38.90 24.07 20.45
N ALA A 74 -38.93 23.54 21.68
CA ALA A 74 -39.03 24.38 22.86
C ALA A 74 -37.72 25.16 23.08
N PHE A 75 -37.78 26.26 23.85
CA PHE A 75 -36.61 27.10 24.11
C PHE A 75 -35.42 26.31 24.69
N TYR A 76 -35.67 25.37 25.61
CA TYR A 76 -34.63 24.53 26.22
C TYR A 76 -34.05 23.46 25.28
N GLU A 77 -34.66 23.26 24.11
CA GLU A 77 -34.16 22.32 23.09
C GLU A 77 -33.23 23.00 22.09
N LEU A 78 -33.14 24.34 22.11
CA LEU A 78 -32.20 25.08 21.27
C LEU A 78 -30.75 24.68 21.57
N ASP A 79 -30.40 24.55 22.86
CA ASP A 79 -29.08 24.07 23.27
C ASP A 79 -28.81 22.65 22.74
N ARG A 80 -29.81 21.76 22.79
CA ARG A 80 -29.68 20.39 22.25
C ARG A 80 -29.48 20.36 20.74
N ILE A 81 -30.10 21.28 20.01
CA ILE A 81 -29.88 21.44 18.56
C ILE A 81 -28.44 21.85 18.31
N THR A 82 -27.95 22.86 19.03
CA THR A 82 -26.58 23.34 18.91
C THR A 82 -25.57 22.27 19.25
N ASP A 83 -25.73 21.57 20.38
CA ASP A 83 -24.84 20.49 20.80
C ASP A 83 -24.81 19.36 19.76
N SER A 84 -25.99 18.91 19.30
CA SER A 84 -26.06 17.84 18.29
C SER A 84 -25.42 18.25 16.96
N ALA A 85 -25.54 19.53 16.57
CA ALA A 85 -24.90 20.04 15.36
C ALA A 85 -23.38 20.14 15.50
N VAL A 86 -22.87 20.55 16.67
CA VAL A 86 -21.44 20.59 16.98
C VAL A 86 -20.86 19.19 16.99
N ASP A 87 -21.49 18.26 17.71
CA ASP A 87 -21.05 16.86 17.79
C ASP A 87 -21.04 16.19 16.41
N LEU A 88 -22.08 16.44 15.59
CA LEU A 88 -22.13 15.96 14.21
C LEU A 88 -20.93 16.47 13.39
N ARG A 89 -20.58 17.75 13.54
CA ARG A 89 -19.44 18.35 12.84
C ARG A 89 -18.12 17.75 13.32
N ILE A 90 -17.97 17.51 14.63
CA ILE A 90 -16.79 16.87 15.21
C ILE A 90 -16.65 15.47 14.63
N ALA A 91 -17.68 14.63 14.73
CA ALA A 91 -17.69 13.26 14.20
C ALA A 91 -17.39 13.24 12.68
N HIS A 92 -17.93 14.19 11.91
CA HIS A 92 -17.61 14.28 10.48
C HIS A 92 -16.13 14.62 10.22
N SER A 93 -15.56 15.53 11.01
CA SER A 93 -14.15 15.91 10.90
C SER A 93 -13.19 14.79 11.32
N GLU A 94 -13.55 14.03 12.36
CA GLU A 94 -12.81 12.85 12.81
C GLU A 94 -12.85 11.75 11.75
N SER A 95 -14.03 11.46 11.19
CA SER A 95 -14.19 10.51 10.10
C SER A 95 -13.31 10.88 8.89
N HIS A 96 -13.24 12.16 8.55
CA HIS A 96 -12.36 12.63 7.47
C HIS A 96 -10.88 12.45 7.84
N ALA A 97 -10.47 12.74 9.07
CA ALA A 97 -9.10 12.53 9.54
C ALA A 97 -8.69 11.05 9.46
N TYR A 98 -9.56 10.13 9.89
CA TYR A 98 -9.31 8.69 9.79
C TYR A 98 -9.21 8.22 8.34
N LEU A 99 -10.10 8.69 7.45
CA LEU A 99 -10.03 8.38 6.02
C LEU A 99 -8.70 8.84 5.41
N GLN A 100 -8.24 10.05 5.73
CA GLN A 100 -6.94 10.55 5.28
C GLN A 100 -5.78 9.73 5.84
N ALA A 101 -5.83 9.32 7.10
CA ALA A 101 -4.83 8.44 7.68
C ALA A 101 -4.76 7.08 6.96
N ILE A 102 -5.92 6.47 6.66
CA ILE A 102 -5.98 5.22 5.87
C ILE A 102 -5.38 5.43 4.48
N ARG A 103 -5.70 6.55 3.82
CA ARG A 103 -5.11 6.91 2.54
C ARG A 103 -3.58 6.95 2.61
N ARG A 104 -3.01 7.56 3.64
CA ARG A 104 -1.55 7.60 3.83
C ARG A 104 -0.94 6.22 4.06
N VAL A 105 -1.62 5.35 4.80
CA VAL A 105 -1.15 3.97 5.01
C VAL A 105 -1.16 3.18 3.69
N VAL A 106 -2.19 3.34 2.88
CA VAL A 106 -2.27 2.72 1.55
C VAL A 106 -1.16 3.24 0.63
N GLU A 107 -0.97 4.56 0.56
CA GLU A 107 0.11 5.21 -0.21
C GLU A 107 1.49 4.68 0.25
N ALA A 108 1.72 4.56 1.55
CA ALA A 108 2.96 4.03 2.10
C ALA A 108 3.18 2.55 1.74
N ARG A 109 2.12 1.73 1.72
CA ARG A 109 2.20 0.34 1.28
C ARG A 109 2.54 0.23 -0.20
N GLU A 110 1.91 1.04 -1.05
CA GLU A 110 2.20 1.06 -2.48
C GLU A 110 3.65 1.48 -2.76
N ALA A 111 4.19 2.43 -1.98
CA ALA A 111 5.60 2.82 -2.06
C ALA A 111 6.56 1.76 -1.52
N ALA A 112 6.16 1.02 -0.47
CA ALA A 112 6.95 -0.04 0.13
C ALA A 112 6.89 -1.36 -0.67
N ALA A 113 5.86 -1.54 -1.49
CA ALA A 113 5.77 -2.66 -2.42
C ALA A 113 7.00 -2.60 -3.32
N PRO A 114 7.92 -3.57 -3.22
CA PRO A 114 9.19 -3.45 -3.90
C PRO A 114 8.91 -3.39 -5.40
N ALA A 115 9.70 -2.62 -6.13
CA ALA A 115 9.87 -2.74 -7.58
C ALA A 115 10.41 -4.14 -8.00
N ALA A 116 10.12 -5.20 -7.23
CA ALA A 116 10.59 -6.57 -7.31
C ALA A 116 10.14 -7.32 -8.57
N ARG A 117 9.20 -6.77 -9.36
CA ARG A 117 9.02 -7.25 -10.73
C ARG A 117 10.20 -6.86 -11.62
N ALA A 118 10.77 -5.66 -11.48
CA ALA A 118 11.85 -5.20 -12.35
C ALA A 118 13.17 -6.01 -12.28
N PRO A 119 13.74 -6.39 -11.11
CA PRO A 119 14.99 -7.15 -11.08
C PRO A 119 14.77 -8.63 -11.44
N ALA A 120 13.65 -9.23 -11.06
CA ALA A 120 13.33 -10.61 -11.46
C ALA A 120 13.06 -10.69 -12.97
N ASP A 121 12.32 -9.74 -13.54
CA ASP A 121 12.06 -9.64 -14.98
C ASP A 121 13.34 -9.30 -15.76
N ARG A 122 14.24 -8.47 -15.21
CA ARG A 122 15.57 -8.23 -15.81
C ARG A 122 16.47 -9.46 -15.75
N LEU A 123 16.39 -10.26 -14.68
CA LEU A 123 17.16 -11.50 -14.55
C LEU A 123 16.63 -12.60 -15.48
N THR A 124 15.31 -12.73 -15.63
CA THR A 124 14.70 -13.65 -16.61
C THR A 124 14.98 -13.19 -18.03
N GLN A 125 14.89 -11.89 -18.33
CA GLN A 125 15.25 -11.33 -19.65
C GLN A 125 16.75 -11.49 -19.95
N ALA A 126 17.64 -11.33 -18.96
CA ALA A 126 19.07 -11.59 -19.09
C ALA A 126 19.41 -13.08 -19.19
N ALA A 127 18.60 -13.97 -18.61
CA ALA A 127 18.74 -15.42 -18.77
C ALA A 127 18.26 -15.87 -20.16
N VAL A 128 17.16 -15.31 -20.67
CA VAL A 128 16.64 -15.54 -22.02
C VAL A 128 17.64 -15.03 -23.07
N ALA A 129 18.23 -13.84 -22.87
CA ALA A 129 19.26 -13.31 -23.76
C ALA A 129 20.53 -14.19 -23.82
N ARG A 130 20.94 -14.80 -22.69
CA ARG A 130 22.07 -15.76 -22.66
C ARG A 130 21.72 -17.11 -23.27
N SER A 131 20.48 -17.58 -23.11
CA SER A 131 20.02 -18.85 -23.73
C SER A 131 19.87 -18.76 -25.24
N GLY A 132 19.63 -17.56 -25.80
CA GLY A 132 19.69 -17.31 -27.24
C GLY A 132 21.11 -17.26 -27.81
N HIS A 133 22.13 -17.24 -26.94
CA HIS A 133 23.55 -17.20 -27.31
C HIS A 133 24.25 -18.52 -26.93
N ALA A 134 23.64 -19.65 -27.28
CA ALA A 134 24.35 -20.93 -27.30
C ALA A 134 25.36 -20.90 -28.46
N PRO A 135 26.68 -21.07 -28.22
CA PRO A 135 27.64 -21.23 -29.29
C PRO A 135 27.36 -22.58 -29.97
N ALA A 136 27.15 -22.56 -31.28
CA ALA A 136 27.16 -23.79 -32.07
C ALA A 136 28.48 -24.54 -31.81
N ALA A 137 28.35 -25.78 -31.35
CA ALA A 137 29.45 -26.68 -31.03
C ALA A 137 30.18 -27.19 -32.31
N PRO A 138 31.38 -27.77 -32.18
CA PRO A 138 32.46 -27.70 -33.17
C PRO A 138 32.61 -28.94 -34.07
N GLY A 139 33.30 -28.76 -35.21
CA GLY A 139 34.09 -29.81 -35.89
C GLY A 139 34.16 -29.67 -37.43
N PRO A 140 35.11 -30.33 -38.14
CA PRO A 140 36.38 -30.92 -37.71
C PRO A 140 37.61 -30.30 -38.43
N ALA A 141 38.80 -30.59 -37.89
CA ALA A 141 40.10 -30.19 -38.41
C ALA A 141 40.59 -31.11 -39.56
N LEU A 142 41.38 -30.52 -40.47
CA LEU A 142 42.64 -30.98 -41.10
C LEU A 142 43.02 -29.86 -42.09
N ASP A 143 44.16 -29.16 -41.98
CA ASP A 143 45.48 -29.72 -42.32
C ASP A 143 46.64 -28.87 -41.76
N ARG A 144 47.58 -29.60 -41.14
CA ARG A 144 49.07 -29.50 -41.11
C ARG A 144 49.84 -28.23 -40.60
N PRO A 145 50.95 -28.42 -39.84
CA PRO A 145 51.65 -27.35 -39.11
C PRO A 145 52.98 -26.90 -39.74
N VAL A 146 53.41 -25.67 -39.41
CA VAL A 146 54.83 -25.23 -39.44
C VAL A 146 55.08 -24.30 -38.24
N PRO A 147 56.11 -24.54 -37.41
CA PRO A 147 56.51 -23.61 -36.36
C PRO A 147 57.55 -22.61 -36.88
N SER A 148 57.44 -21.34 -36.52
CA SER A 148 58.54 -20.39 -36.64
C SER A 148 58.71 -19.64 -35.32
N ALA A 149 59.87 -19.85 -34.71
CA ALA A 149 60.30 -19.31 -33.44
C ALA A 149 60.98 -17.94 -33.61
N VAL A 150 60.76 -17.02 -32.67
CA VAL A 150 61.68 -15.95 -32.20
C VAL A 150 61.16 -15.55 -30.80
N VAL A 151 61.75 -16.00 -29.68
CA VAL A 151 62.88 -15.40 -28.91
C VAL A 151 62.60 -13.93 -28.53
N GLY A 152 62.01 -13.62 -27.36
CA GLY A 152 62.69 -13.25 -26.09
C GLY A 152 62.63 -11.71 -25.86
N PRO A 153 62.91 -11.10 -24.67
CA PRO A 153 63.28 -11.62 -23.34
C PRO A 153 62.40 -11.01 -22.17
N PRO A 154 62.69 -11.25 -20.87
CA PRO A 154 61.71 -11.21 -19.77
C PRO A 154 61.66 -9.90 -18.92
N ALA A 155 60.66 -9.87 -18.01
CA ALA A 155 60.29 -8.87 -16.98
C ALA A 155 61.46 -8.37 -16.09
N PRO A 156 61.36 -7.28 -15.28
CA PRO A 156 60.51 -7.23 -14.06
C PRO A 156 60.07 -5.81 -13.57
N GLY A 157 59.35 -5.73 -12.45
CA GLY A 157 59.31 -4.48 -11.67
C GLY A 157 58.09 -4.25 -10.79
N SER A 158 58.01 -4.98 -9.68
CA SER A 158 57.25 -4.55 -8.49
C SER A 158 57.97 -3.35 -7.83
N GLY A 159 57.22 -2.35 -7.38
CA GLY A 159 57.74 -1.25 -6.55
C GLY A 159 56.63 -0.51 -5.80
N PRO A 160 56.89 0.06 -4.60
CA PRO A 160 55.91 0.19 -3.54
C PRO A 160 55.47 1.63 -3.20
N HIS A 161 54.47 1.66 -2.31
CA HIS A 161 53.95 2.73 -1.45
C HIS A 161 54.81 3.99 -1.23
N ARG A 162 54.11 5.13 -1.23
CA ARG A 162 54.36 6.24 -0.32
C ARG A 162 53.06 6.90 0.10
#